data_AF-A0A0L0UHP1-F1
#
_entry.id   AF-A0A0L0UHP1-F1
#
_cell.length_a   1.000
_cell.length_b   1.000
_cell.length_c   1.000
_cell.angle_alpha   90.00
_cell.angle_beta   90.00
_cell.angle_gamma   90.00
#
_symmetry.space_group_name_H-M   'P 1'
#
loop_
_entity.id
_entity.type
_entity.pdbx_description
1 polymer ?
#
loop_
_entity_poly.entity_id
_entity_poly.type
_entity_poly.pdbx_seq_one_letter_code
_entity_poly.pdbx_strand_id
1 'polypeptide(L)'
;LAGNKADLWWLRHHPKVLDMKFKKSTKRADKANAIDLYLTDAVFEDQDDEEISIERKEWENNFEEIPVRLSHIERKEWMNKLDGVALGSDAFFPFTDNVRRAAKSGVKYIAAPGGSVMDSAVFTAADQAKWFI
;
A
#
# COMPACT_ATOMS: atom_id res chain seq x y z
N LEU A 1 -3.99 3.08 9.37
CA LEU A 1 -5.05 2.73 8.39
C LEU A 1 -4.87 3.45 7.04
N ALA A 2 -4.95 4.79 6.99
CA ALA A 2 -4.87 5.55 5.74
C ALA A 2 -3.58 5.28 4.93
N GLY A 3 -2.41 5.29 5.59
CA GLY A 3 -1.14 4.96 4.93
C GLY A 3 -1.15 3.59 4.24
N ASN A 4 -1.73 2.56 4.86
CA ASN A 4 -1.78 1.22 4.24
C ASN A 4 -2.66 1.23 2.98
N LYS A 5 -3.75 2.01 2.97
CA LYS A 5 -4.58 2.17 1.76
C LYS A 5 -3.82 2.88 0.64
N ALA A 6 -3.03 3.90 0.97
CA ALA A 6 -2.17 4.58 0.01
C ALA A 6 -1.08 3.64 -0.56
N ASP A 7 -0.47 2.82 0.31
CA ASP A 7 0.54 1.85 -0.09
C ASP A 7 -0.04 0.78 -1.05
N LEU A 8 -1.21 0.23 -0.73
CA LEU A 8 -1.90 -0.73 -1.60
C LEU A 8 -2.30 -0.08 -2.93
N TRP A 9 -2.83 1.15 -2.90
CA TRP A 9 -3.11 1.91 -4.12
C TRP A 9 -1.87 2.10 -4.99
N TRP A 10 -0.72 2.41 -4.39
CA TRP A 10 0.53 2.58 -5.14
C TRP A 10 1.06 1.25 -5.70
N LEU A 11 0.96 0.16 -4.93
CA LEU A 11 1.35 -1.17 -5.39
C LEU A 11 0.50 -1.67 -6.56
N ARG A 12 -0.75 -1.22 -6.71
CA ARG A 12 -1.55 -1.52 -7.92
C ARG A 12 -0.93 -0.98 -9.21
N HIS A 13 -0.05 0.00 -9.11
CA HIS A 13 0.66 0.57 -10.26
C HIS A 13 1.99 -0.14 -10.54
N HIS A 14 2.35 -1.17 -9.76
CA HIS A 14 3.55 -1.96 -10.00
C HIS A 14 3.47 -2.67 -11.37
N PRO A 15 4.54 -2.69 -12.19
CA PRO A 15 4.51 -3.27 -13.53
C PRO A 15 3.96 -4.70 -13.58
N LYS A 16 4.43 -5.59 -12.68
CA LYS A 16 3.90 -6.97 -12.57
C LYS A 16 2.40 -7.06 -12.27
N VAL A 17 1.81 -6.05 -11.62
CA VAL A 17 0.37 -6.01 -11.34
C VAL A 17 -0.40 -5.50 -12.56
N LEU A 18 0.13 -4.47 -13.24
CA LEU A 18 -0.45 -3.95 -14.47
C LEU A 18 -0.39 -4.97 -15.62
N ASP A 19 0.65 -5.80 -15.65
CA ASP A 19 0.90 -6.79 -16.71
C ASP A 19 0.26 -8.17 -16.45
N MET A 20 -0.51 -8.33 -15.37
CA MET A 20 -1.19 -9.58 -15.00
C MET A 20 -2.02 -10.14 -16.15
N LYS A 21 -1.82 -11.43 -16.45
CA LYS A 21 -2.49 -12.13 -17.55
C LYS A 21 -3.80 -12.74 -17.07
N PHE A 22 -4.86 -11.95 -17.08
CA PHE A 22 -6.22 -12.44 -16.80
C PHE A 22 -6.83 -13.18 -17.98
N LYS A 23 -7.64 -14.22 -17.70
CA LYS A 23 -8.46 -14.86 -18.75
C LYS A 23 -9.38 -13.84 -19.41
N LYS A 24 -9.63 -14.01 -20.70
CA LYS A 24 -10.58 -13.16 -21.47
C LYS A 24 -11.99 -13.14 -20.88
N SER A 25 -12.40 -14.23 -20.22
CA SER A 25 -13.71 -14.36 -19.57
C SER A 25 -13.82 -13.65 -18.22
N THR A 26 -12.70 -13.27 -17.59
CA THR A 26 -12.69 -12.68 -16.25
C THR A 26 -13.27 -11.26 -16.27
N LYS A 27 -14.30 -11.01 -15.45
CA LYS A 27 -14.99 -9.70 -15.42
C LYS A 27 -14.16 -8.66 -14.67
N ARG A 28 -14.46 -7.38 -14.91
CA ARG A 28 -13.74 -6.26 -14.28
C ARG A 28 -13.76 -6.30 -12.75
N ALA A 29 -14.89 -6.69 -12.14
CA ALA A 29 -15.02 -6.80 -10.69
C ALA A 29 -14.10 -7.90 -10.14
N ASP A 30 -14.10 -9.06 -10.79
CA ASP A 30 -13.25 -10.21 -10.40
C ASP A 30 -11.76 -9.86 -10.52
N LYS A 31 -11.36 -9.15 -11.58
CA LYS A 31 -9.99 -8.63 -11.72
C LYS A 31 -9.59 -7.71 -10.57
N ALA A 32 -10.47 -6.79 -10.18
CA ALA A 32 -10.20 -5.85 -9.09
C ALA A 32 -10.02 -6.58 -7.75
N ASN A 33 -10.92 -7.52 -7.44
CA ASN A 33 -10.85 -8.35 -6.24
C ASN A 33 -9.60 -9.23 -6.23
N ALA A 34 -9.25 -9.84 -7.36
CA ALA A 34 -8.08 -10.69 -7.48
C ALA A 34 -6.77 -9.90 -7.24
N ILE A 35 -6.69 -8.66 -7.74
CA ILE A 35 -5.55 -7.77 -7.46
C ILE A 35 -5.48 -7.39 -5.97
N ASP A 36 -6.63 -7.10 -5.34
CA ASP A 36 -6.66 -6.77 -3.92
C ASP A 36 -6.16 -7.92 -3.06
N LEU A 37 -6.71 -9.12 -3.25
CA LEU A 37 -6.29 -10.31 -2.52
C LEU A 37 -4.80 -10.63 -2.71
N TYR A 38 -4.28 -10.44 -3.92
CA TYR A 38 -2.86 -10.57 -4.22
C TYR A 38 -2.01 -9.55 -3.45
N LEU A 39 -2.42 -8.27 -3.44
CA LEU A 39 -1.64 -7.21 -2.81
C LEU A 39 -1.67 -7.25 -1.28
N THR A 40 -2.77 -7.71 -0.69
CA THR A 40 -2.90 -7.93 0.76
C THR A 40 -2.27 -9.23 1.24
N ASP A 41 -1.69 -10.03 0.32
CA ASP A 41 -1.15 -11.37 0.55
C ASP A 41 -2.19 -12.40 1.07
N ALA A 42 -3.49 -12.10 1.01
CA ALA A 42 -4.55 -12.95 1.54
C ALA A 42 -4.64 -14.31 0.82
N VAL A 43 -4.35 -14.33 -0.48
CA VAL A 43 -4.32 -15.57 -1.28
C VAL A 43 -3.03 -16.39 -1.08
N PHE A 44 -2.13 -16.00 -0.19
CA PHE A 44 -0.89 -16.74 0.07
C PHE A 44 -0.79 -17.20 1.54
N GLU A 45 -1.87 -17.10 2.32
CA GLU A 45 -1.88 -17.50 3.73
C GLU A 45 -1.72 -19.01 3.90
N ASP A 46 -2.24 -19.79 2.95
CA ASP A 46 -2.23 -21.26 2.87
C ASP A 46 -1.08 -21.82 2.03
N GLN A 47 -0.07 -21.00 1.69
CA GLN A 47 1.01 -21.40 0.78
C GLN A 47 1.87 -22.56 1.29
N ASP A 48 1.93 -22.74 2.61
CA ASP A 48 2.76 -23.73 3.31
C ASP A 48 1.95 -24.97 3.76
N ASP A 49 0.66 -25.00 3.44
CA ASP A 49 -0.25 -26.10 3.81
C ASP A 49 -0.14 -27.27 2.81
N GLU A 50 -0.51 -28.48 3.27
CA GLU A 50 -0.49 -29.69 2.43
C GLU A 50 -1.50 -29.62 1.27
N GLU A 51 -2.60 -28.88 1.45
CA GLU A 51 -3.62 -28.65 0.43
C GLU A 51 -3.94 -27.16 0.29
N ILE A 52 -3.87 -26.64 -0.93
CA ILE A 52 -4.32 -25.27 -1.24
C ILE A 52 -5.84 -25.13 -1.07
N SER A 53 -6.26 -24.03 -0.47
CA SER A 53 -7.66 -23.71 -0.20
C SER A 53 -8.51 -23.60 -1.48
N ILE A 54 -9.82 -23.77 -1.31
CA ILE A 54 -10.79 -23.52 -2.40
C ILE A 54 -10.70 -22.07 -2.87
N GLU A 55 -10.54 -21.12 -1.94
CA GLU A 55 -10.40 -19.69 -2.24
C GLU A 55 -9.18 -19.43 -3.14
N ARG A 56 -8.04 -20.09 -2.85
CA ARG A 56 -6.86 -20.02 -3.71
C ARG A 56 -7.15 -20.56 -5.12
N LYS A 57 -7.78 -21.74 -5.23
CA LYS A 57 -8.14 -22.35 -6.52
C LYS A 57 -9.08 -21.44 -7.34
N GLU A 58 -10.06 -20.82 -6.69
CA GLU A 58 -10.96 -19.85 -7.31
C GLU A 58 -10.24 -18.58 -7.78
N TRP A 59 -9.28 -18.08 -6.99
CA TRP A 59 -8.45 -16.95 -7.37
C TRP A 59 -7.58 -17.26 -8.59
N GLU A 60 -6.88 -18.41 -8.61
CA GLU A 60 -6.03 -18.84 -9.73
C GLU A 60 -6.83 -19.01 -11.03
N ASN A 61 -8.10 -19.39 -10.93
CA ASN A 61 -8.99 -19.53 -12.07
C ASN A 61 -9.26 -18.23 -12.83
N ASN A 62 -8.89 -17.06 -12.30
CA ASN A 62 -9.02 -15.78 -12.98
C ASN A 62 -7.90 -15.52 -14.02
N PHE A 63 -6.82 -16.29 -14.00
CA PHE A 63 -5.58 -15.98 -14.74
C PHE A 63 -5.28 -16.99 -15.86
N GLU A 64 -4.73 -16.51 -16.98
CA GLU A 64 -4.09 -17.34 -18.02
C GLU A 64 -2.71 -17.80 -17.56
N GLU A 65 -2.02 -16.92 -16.83
CA GLU A 65 -0.73 -17.18 -16.19
C GLU A 65 -0.79 -16.67 -14.74
N ILE A 66 -0.60 -17.57 -13.78
CA ILE A 66 -0.70 -17.24 -12.35
C ILE A 66 0.40 -16.24 -12.00
N PRO A 67 0.07 -15.05 -11.47
CA PRO A 67 1.07 -14.04 -11.20
C PRO A 67 1.95 -14.44 -10.02
N VAL A 68 3.26 -14.30 -10.20
CA VAL A 68 4.26 -14.53 -9.15
C VAL A 68 4.10 -13.48 -8.06
N ARG A 69 4.14 -13.90 -6.79
CA ARG A 69 4.08 -13.02 -5.62
C ARG A 69 5.18 -11.96 -5.67
N LEU A 70 4.83 -10.69 -5.40
CA LEU A 70 5.84 -9.64 -5.23
C LEU A 70 6.68 -9.95 -3.99
N SER A 71 7.99 -10.01 -4.17
CA SER A 71 8.89 -10.18 -3.02
C SER A 71 8.88 -8.93 -2.13
N HIS A 72 9.29 -9.10 -0.87
CA HIS A 72 9.43 -7.97 0.05
C HIS A 72 10.40 -6.90 -0.49
N ILE A 73 11.46 -7.31 -1.19
CA ILE A 73 12.42 -6.39 -1.81
C ILE A 73 11.75 -5.58 -2.92
N GLU A 74 11.03 -6.23 -3.83
CA GLU A 74 10.31 -5.56 -4.93
C GLU A 74 9.27 -4.57 -4.41
N ARG A 75 8.48 -4.98 -3.40
CA ARG A 75 7.52 -4.10 -2.74
C ARG A 75 8.22 -2.87 -2.16
N LYS A 76 9.33 -3.06 -1.43
CA LYS A 76 10.10 -1.98 -0.82
C LYS A 76 10.69 -1.02 -1.86
N GLU A 77 11.29 -1.56 -2.91
CA GLU A 77 11.87 -0.76 -4.01
C GLU A 77 10.80 0.06 -4.73
N TRP A 78 9.61 -0.52 -4.95
CA TRP A 78 8.49 0.20 -5.56
C TRP A 78 7.94 1.29 -4.65
N MET A 79 7.77 1.01 -3.36
CA MET A 79 7.31 1.99 -2.37
C MET A 79 8.26 3.18 -2.25
N ASN A 80 9.57 2.96 -2.37
CA ASN A 80 10.57 4.05 -2.37
C ASN A 80 10.44 5.01 -3.57
N LYS A 81 9.67 4.66 -4.61
CA LYS A 81 9.39 5.53 -5.76
C LYS A 81 8.17 6.43 -5.56
N LEU A 82 7.34 6.17 -4.54
CA LEU A 82 6.21 7.02 -4.21
C LEU A 82 6.73 8.32 -3.58
N ASP A 83 6.40 9.45 -4.18
CA ASP A 83 6.85 10.77 -3.74
C ASP A 83 5.81 11.84 -4.05
N GLY A 84 5.89 12.97 -3.36
CA GLY A 84 5.02 14.13 -3.59
C GLY A 84 3.59 13.98 -3.08
N VAL A 85 3.35 13.07 -2.12
CA VAL A 85 2.01 12.86 -1.55
C VAL A 85 1.67 13.99 -0.57
N ALA A 86 0.41 14.45 -0.60
CA ALA A 86 -0.13 15.40 0.36
C ALA A 86 -1.00 14.67 1.40
N LEU A 87 -0.85 15.03 2.67
CA LEU A 87 -1.61 14.49 3.79
C LEU A 87 -2.43 15.59 4.47
N GLY A 88 -3.74 15.41 4.56
CA GLY A 88 -4.62 16.23 5.39
C GLY A 88 -5.03 15.50 6.66
N SER A 89 -5.00 16.18 7.79
CA SER A 89 -5.54 15.73 9.08
C SER A 89 -6.62 16.70 9.56
N ASP A 90 -7.73 16.17 10.04
CA ASP A 90 -8.83 16.94 10.63
C ASP A 90 -8.53 17.42 12.06
N ALA A 91 -7.56 16.79 12.73
CA ALA A 91 -7.08 17.15 14.06
C ALA A 91 -5.54 17.23 14.12
N PHE A 92 -5.01 17.77 15.21
CA PHE A 92 -3.57 17.84 15.44
C PHE A 92 -2.93 16.45 15.58
N PHE A 93 -1.63 16.36 15.29
CA PHE A 93 -0.88 15.13 15.54
C PHE A 93 -0.43 15.06 17.00
N PRO A 94 -0.79 14.01 17.75
CA PRO A 94 -0.39 13.88 19.14
C PRO A 94 1.10 13.54 19.28
N PHE A 95 1.69 12.86 18.29
CA PHE A 95 3.07 12.37 18.33
C PHE A 95 3.73 12.31 16.94
N THR A 96 5.07 12.25 16.93
CA THR A 96 5.93 12.22 15.72
C THR A 96 5.86 10.93 14.90
N ASP A 97 5.26 9.87 15.44
CA ASP A 97 5.08 8.58 14.76
C ASP A 97 4.21 8.71 13.50
N ASN A 98 3.21 9.59 13.53
CA ASN A 98 2.37 9.92 12.39
C ASN A 98 3.21 10.46 11.22
N VAL A 99 4.15 11.37 11.51
CA VAL A 99 5.08 11.91 10.51
C VAL A 99 5.94 10.81 9.91
N ARG A 100 6.56 9.99 10.76
CA ARG A 100 7.41 8.87 10.31
C ARG A 100 6.65 7.84 9.49
N ARG A 101 5.39 7.56 9.84
CA ARG A 101 4.55 6.62 9.09
C ARG A 101 4.16 7.19 7.73
N ALA A 102 3.78 8.45 7.66
CA ALA A 102 3.42 9.10 6.40
C ALA A 102 4.63 9.29 5.47
N ALA A 103 5.83 9.49 6.03
CA ALA A 103 7.06 9.60 5.23
C ALA A 103 7.36 8.32 4.45
N LYS A 104 6.99 7.15 5.01
CA LYS A 104 7.09 5.85 4.32
C LYS A 104 6.15 5.72 3.11
N SER A 105 5.13 6.57 3.01
CA SER A 105 4.19 6.61 1.89
C SER A 105 4.41 7.83 0.99
N GLY A 106 5.64 8.36 0.94
CA GLY A 106 6.00 9.43 0.01
C GLY A 106 5.41 10.81 0.32
N VAL A 107 4.91 11.02 1.54
CA VAL A 107 4.35 12.31 1.95
C VAL A 107 5.43 13.38 1.95
N LYS A 108 5.10 14.53 1.38
CA LYS A 108 5.92 15.76 1.37
C LYS A 108 5.18 17.00 1.84
N TYR A 109 3.85 16.97 1.85
CA TYR A 109 3.03 18.12 2.21
C TYR A 109 2.05 17.69 3.29
N ILE A 110 1.90 18.51 4.33
CA ILE A 110 0.97 18.21 5.42
C ILE A 110 0.13 19.41 5.80
N ALA A 111 -1.17 19.20 5.97
CA ALA A 111 -2.09 20.19 6.51
C ALA A 111 -2.83 19.58 7.70
N ALA A 112 -2.64 20.15 8.88
CA ALA A 112 -3.30 19.72 10.11
C ALA A 112 -3.49 20.91 11.06
N PRO A 113 -4.53 20.93 11.90
CA PRO A 113 -4.62 21.85 13.02
C PRO A 113 -3.39 21.72 13.94
N GLY A 114 -2.91 22.85 14.49
CA GLY A 114 -2.00 22.84 15.63
C GLY A 114 -2.75 22.76 16.96
N GLY A 115 -2.03 22.97 18.06
CA GLY A 115 -2.56 22.98 19.43
C GLY A 115 -2.16 21.77 20.27
N SER A 116 -1.26 20.92 19.77
CA SER A 116 -0.67 19.85 20.58
C SER A 116 0.44 20.41 21.46
N VAL A 117 0.56 19.88 22.68
CA VAL A 117 1.77 20.10 23.51
C VAL A 117 3.03 19.56 22.82
N MET A 118 2.88 18.69 21.82
CA MET A 118 3.95 18.07 21.05
C MET A 118 4.20 18.71 19.67
N ASP A 119 3.56 19.83 19.33
CA ASP A 119 3.66 20.45 17.99
C ASP A 119 5.11 20.70 17.56
N SER A 120 5.94 21.23 18.46
CA SER A 120 7.37 21.49 18.16
C SER A 120 8.13 20.22 17.78
N ALA A 121 7.84 19.10 18.44
CA ALA A 121 8.44 17.80 18.11
C ALA A 121 7.92 17.27 16.76
N VAL A 122 6.63 17.48 16.46
CA VAL A 122 6.01 17.09 15.19
C VAL A 122 6.60 17.90 14.03
N PHE A 123 6.74 19.22 14.16
CA PHE A 123 7.37 20.07 13.15
C PHE A 123 8.83 19.70 12.92
N THR A 124 9.59 19.48 13.99
CA THR A 124 10.98 19.00 13.89
C THR A 124 11.05 17.66 13.13
N ALA A 125 10.15 16.73 13.41
CA ALA A 125 10.11 15.45 12.71
C ALA A 125 9.76 15.62 11.22
N ALA A 126 8.89 16.56 10.88
CA ALA A 126 8.50 16.87 9.51
C ALA A 126 9.64 17.57 8.74
N ASP A 127 10.37 18.48 9.38
CA ASP A 127 11.60 19.08 8.84
C ASP A 127 12.68 18.02 8.57
N GLN A 128 12.89 17.09 9.51
CA GLN A 128 13.80 15.96 9.33
C GLN A 128 13.38 15.05 8.17
N ALA A 129 12.07 14.90 7.96
CA ALA A 129 11.50 14.19 6.82
C ALA A 129 11.51 15.02 5.51
N LYS A 130 12.02 16.27 5.55
CA LYS A 130 12.08 17.23 4.45
C LYS A 130 10.71 17.55 3.86
N TRP A 131 9.71 17.70 4.73
CA TRP A 131 8.36 18.08 4.34
C TRP A 131 8.23 19.60 4.21
N PHE A 132 7.29 20.02 3.38
CA PHE A 132 6.76 21.37 3.38
C PHE A 132 5.51 21.36 4.28
N ILE A 133 5.57 22.10 5.39
CA ILE A 133 4.48 22.28 6.34
C ILE A 133 3.80 23.63 6.05
#